data_AF-A0A935MPE7-F1
#
_entry.id   AF-A0A935MPE7-F1
#
_cell.length_a   1.000
_cell.length_b   1.000
_cell.length_c   1.000
_cell.angle_alpha   90.00
_cell.angle_beta   90.00
_cell.angle_gamma   90.00
#
_symmetry.space_group_name_H-M   'P 1'
#
loop_
_entity.id
_entity.type
_entity.pdbx_description
1 polymer ?
#
loop_
_entity_poly.entity_id
_entity_poly.type
_entity_poly.pdbx_seq_one_letter_code
_entity_poly.pdbx_strand_id
1 'polypeptide(L)'
;MAAKIIAALITLIANIAGGVVIFFFMLVAMNGLSESDANWGFGAYIILALIVTLLMSTGAFLLVHLLQKKQFSGVVSALIAIPVFSIVGIGLKFVCCLIGIGIADYVRVNY
;
A
#
# COMPACT_ATOMS: atom_id res chain seq x y z
N MET A 1 21.14 9.15 -9.66
CA MET A 1 20.38 9.25 -8.39
C MET A 1 18.96 9.77 -8.60
N ALA A 2 18.75 10.84 -9.38
CA ALA A 2 17.41 11.41 -9.64
C ALA A 2 16.34 10.38 -10.00
N ALA A 3 16.59 9.49 -10.97
CA ALA A 3 15.62 8.47 -11.38
C ALA A 3 15.16 7.52 -10.25
N LYS A 4 16.03 7.21 -9.28
CA LYS A 4 15.67 6.35 -8.14
C LYS A 4 14.72 7.06 -7.18
N ILE A 5 15.03 8.33 -6.89
CA ILE A 5 14.22 9.17 -5.99
C ILE A 5 12.85 9.44 -6.64
N ILE A 6 12.83 9.77 -7.92
CA ILE A 6 11.58 9.98 -8.68
C ILE A 6 10.73 8.71 -8.66
N ALA A 7 11.32 7.53 -8.93
CA ALA A 7 10.57 6.28 -8.87
C ALA A 7 10.02 5.98 -7.47
N ALA A 8 10.80 6.23 -6.40
CA ALA A 8 10.35 6.05 -5.03
C ALA A 8 9.19 6.99 -4.67
N LEU A 9 9.27 8.27 -5.05
CA LEU A 9 8.24 9.27 -4.80
C LEU A 9 6.95 8.99 -5.57
N ILE A 10 7.05 8.67 -6.87
CA ILE A 10 5.87 8.33 -7.67
C ILE A 10 5.21 7.06 -7.13
N THR A 11 6.00 6.03 -6.79
CA THR A 11 5.47 4.79 -6.21
C THR A 11 4.81 5.04 -4.86
N LEU A 12 5.37 5.93 -4.03
CA LEU A 12 4.80 6.32 -2.74
C LEU A 12 3.45 7.02 -2.93
N ILE A 13 3.37 8.02 -3.83
CA ILE A 13 2.12 8.72 -4.13
C ILE A 13 1.06 7.77 -4.69
N ALA A 14 1.43 6.91 -5.65
CA ALA A 14 0.52 5.92 -6.23
C ALA A 14 -0.01 4.95 -5.16
N ASN A 15 0.85 4.51 -4.24
CA ASN A 15 0.47 3.65 -3.14
C ASN A 15 -0.44 4.34 -2.13
N ILE A 16 -0.19 5.62 -1.80
CA ILE A 16 -1.06 6.40 -0.91
C ILE A 16 -2.44 6.54 -1.57
N ALA A 17 -2.49 6.97 -2.84
CA ALA A 17 -3.74 7.12 -3.58
C ALA A 17 -4.53 5.80 -3.64
N GLY A 18 -3.88 4.69 -3.98
CA GLY A 18 -4.51 3.37 -3.97
C GLY A 18 -4.98 2.94 -2.58
N GLY A 19 -4.24 3.29 -1.52
CA GLY A 19 -4.65 3.02 -0.14
C GLY A 19 -5.86 3.82 0.31
N VAL A 20 -6.00 5.07 -0.14
CA VAL A 20 -7.20 5.88 0.11
C VAL A 20 -8.42 5.29 -0.59
N VAL A 21 -8.26 4.85 -1.85
CA VAL A 21 -9.36 4.19 -2.59
C VAL A 21 -9.82 2.91 -1.88
N ILE A 22 -8.88 2.07 -1.44
CA ILE A 22 -9.20 0.84 -0.69
C ILE A 22 -9.81 1.16 0.68
N PHE A 23 -9.41 2.26 1.31
CA PHE A 23 -10.03 2.71 2.56
C PHE A 23 -11.52 3.03 2.38
N PHE A 24 -11.91 3.68 1.27
CA PHE A 24 -13.33 3.88 0.97
C PHE A 24 -14.09 2.57 0.78
N PHE A 25 -13.47 1.57 0.16
CA PHE A 25 -14.06 0.24 0.06
C PHE A 25 -14.27 -0.38 1.45
N MET A 26 -13.29 -0.24 2.34
CA MET A 26 -13.40 -0.70 3.73
C MET A 26 -14.54 -0.02 4.49
N LEU A 27 -14.72 1.29 4.33
CA LEU A 27 -15.85 2.03 4.93
C LEU A 27 -17.20 1.46 4.50
N VAL A 28 -17.35 1.12 3.22
CA VAL A 28 -18.58 0.50 2.70
C VAL A 28 -18.76 -0.92 3.25
N ALA A 29 -17.69 -1.70 3.33
CA ALA A 29 -17.73 -3.08 3.84
C ALA A 29 -18.09 -3.15 5.33
N MET A 30 -17.67 -2.15 6.12
CA MET A 30 -17.91 -2.08 7.55
C MET A 30 -19.21 -1.34 7.92
N ASN A 31 -20.03 -1.02 6.92
CA ASN A 31 -21.30 -0.34 7.14
C ASN A 31 -22.25 -1.24 7.95
N GLY A 32 -22.55 -0.82 9.17
CA GLY A 32 -23.36 -1.58 10.14
C GLY A 32 -22.59 -2.08 11.37
N LEU A 33 -21.26 -1.87 11.43
CA LEU A 33 -20.49 -2.03 12.66
C LEU A 33 -20.62 -0.79 13.56
N SER A 34 -20.47 -0.97 14.87
CA SER A 34 -20.40 0.16 15.80
C SER A 34 -19.12 0.96 15.56
N GLU A 35 -19.12 2.26 15.88
CA GLU A 35 -17.93 3.11 15.71
C GLU A 35 -16.72 2.59 16.50
N SER A 36 -16.97 1.98 17.67
CA SER A 36 -15.93 1.38 18.52
C SER A 36 -15.25 0.21 17.82
N ASP A 37 -16.02 -0.73 17.27
CA ASP A 37 -15.49 -1.93 16.61
C ASP A 37 -14.80 -1.55 15.30
N ALA A 38 -15.39 -0.59 14.58
CA ALA A 38 -14.86 -0.14 13.31
C ALA A 38 -13.49 0.55 13.45
N ASN A 39 -13.28 1.30 14.54
CA ASN A 39 -12.00 1.95 14.83
C ASN A 39 -10.84 0.97 14.99
N TRP A 40 -11.07 -0.21 15.56
CA TRP A 40 -10.04 -1.25 15.65
C TRP A 40 -9.60 -1.74 14.26
N GLY A 41 -10.57 -1.98 13.38
CA GLY A 41 -10.30 -2.35 11.98
C GLY A 41 -9.55 -1.25 11.23
N PHE A 42 -10.00 0.01 11.34
CA PHE A 42 -9.34 1.14 10.69
C PHE A 42 -7.91 1.34 11.20
N GLY A 43 -7.69 1.24 12.51
CA GLY A 43 -6.35 1.35 13.09
C GLY A 43 -5.40 0.29 12.54
N ALA A 44 -5.83 -0.97 12.50
CA ALA A 44 -5.03 -2.05 11.95
C ALA A 44 -4.73 -1.85 10.45
N TYR A 45 -5.73 -1.45 9.67
CA TYR A 45 -5.56 -1.15 8.25
C TYR A 45 -4.55 -0.03 8.01
N ILE A 46 -4.67 1.10 8.72
CA ILE A 46 -3.79 2.27 8.55
C ILE A 46 -2.33 1.88 8.80
N ILE A 47 -2.06 1.17 9.90
CA ILE A 47 -0.70 0.75 10.26
C ILE A 47 -0.12 -0.16 9.17
N LEU A 48 -0.86 -1.20 8.77
CA LEU A 48 -0.42 -2.15 7.76
C LEU A 48 -0.25 -1.48 6.38
N ALA A 49 -1.18 -0.61 5.98
CA ALA A 49 -1.13 0.10 4.71
C ALA A 49 0.06 1.07 4.63
N LEU A 50 0.43 1.73 5.74
CA LEU A 50 1.63 2.56 5.81
C LEU A 50 2.91 1.73 5.67
N ILE A 51 3.00 0.59 6.37
CA ILE A 51 4.14 -0.32 6.27
C ILE A 51 4.29 -0.81 4.82
N VAL A 52 3.21 -1.27 4.19
CA VAL A 52 3.22 -1.70 2.78
C VAL A 52 3.68 -0.56 1.88
N THR A 53 3.19 0.66 2.08
CA THR A 53 3.57 1.82 1.26
C THR A 53 5.07 2.12 1.34
N LEU A 54 5.65 2.07 2.54
CA LEU A 54 7.08 2.28 2.75
C LEU A 54 7.91 1.15 2.12
N LEU A 55 7.48 -0.10 2.27
CA LEU A 55 8.16 -1.27 1.67
C LEU A 55 8.12 -1.22 0.13
N MET A 56 6.99 -0.83 -0.46
CA MET A 56 6.87 -0.74 -1.93
C MET A 56 7.68 0.43 -2.50
N SER A 57 7.71 1.57 -1.80
CA SER A 57 8.52 2.73 -2.21
C SER A 57 10.03 2.44 -2.13
N THR A 58 10.49 1.82 -1.04
CA THR A 58 11.88 1.37 -0.90
C THR A 58 12.23 0.25 -1.88
N GLY A 59 11.31 -0.68 -2.14
CA GLY A 59 11.44 -1.71 -3.17
C GLY A 59 11.62 -1.13 -4.57
N ALA A 60 10.83 -0.12 -4.94
CA ALA A 60 10.97 0.57 -6.22
C ALA A 60 12.34 1.27 -6.34
N PHE A 61 12.81 1.93 -5.28
CA PHE A 61 14.16 2.52 -5.24
C PHE A 61 15.25 1.48 -5.50
N LEU A 62 15.18 0.33 -4.81
CA LEU A 62 16.16 -0.75 -4.93
C LEU A 62 16.12 -1.40 -6.31
N LEU A 63 14.93 -1.64 -6.88
CA LEU A 63 14.82 -2.22 -8.21
C LEU A 63 15.37 -1.30 -9.30
N VAL A 64 15.08 0.01 -9.24
CA VAL A 64 15.71 0.97 -10.16
C VAL A 64 17.24 0.96 -10.00
N HIS A 65 17.75 0.83 -8.77
CA HIS A 65 19.19 0.70 -8.56
C HIS A 65 19.78 -0.56 -9.19
N LEU A 66 19.10 -1.71 -9.08
CA LEU A 66 19.53 -2.98 -9.67
C LEU A 66 19.47 -2.94 -11.21
N LEU A 67 18.43 -2.35 -11.78
CA LEU A 67 18.31 -2.19 -13.24
C LEU A 67 19.39 -1.24 -13.79
N GLN A 68 19.68 -0.15 -13.09
CA GLN A 68 20.80 0.73 -13.47
C GLN A 68 22.16 0.03 -13.38
N LYS A 69 22.37 -0.87 -12.41
CA LYS A 69 23.58 -1.71 -12.35
C LYS A 69 23.71 -2.63 -13.58
N LYS A 70 22.59 -3.03 -14.17
CA LYS A 70 22.52 -3.82 -15.41
C LYS A 70 22.55 -2.98 -16.70
N GLN A 71 23.00 -1.73 -16.64
CA GLN A 71 23.14 -0.81 -17.78
C GLN A 71 21.80 -0.37 -18.43
N PHE A 72 20.67 -0.54 -17.76
CA PHE A 72 19.40 0.03 -18.24
C PHE A 72 19.38 1.55 -18.04
N SER A 73 18.73 2.27 -18.96
CA SER A 73 18.53 3.70 -18.81
C SER A 73 17.70 4.00 -17.56
N GLY A 74 17.95 5.16 -16.93
CA GLY A 74 17.22 5.56 -15.73
C GLY A 74 15.71 5.67 -15.95
N VAL A 75 15.30 6.06 -17.16
CA VAL A 75 13.89 6.20 -17.56
C VAL A 75 13.23 4.83 -17.72
N VAL A 76 13.87 3.90 -18.44
CA VAL A 76 13.35 2.54 -18.63
C VAL A 76 13.26 1.80 -17.29
N SER A 77 14.25 1.98 -16.42
CA SER A 77 14.24 1.38 -15.08
C SER A 77 13.07 1.86 -14.23
N ALA A 78 12.77 3.17 -14.26
CA ALA A 78 11.65 3.75 -13.53
C ALA A 78 10.30 3.31 -14.10
N LEU A 79 10.16 3.25 -15.43
CA LEU A 79 8.96 2.78 -16.12
C LEU A 79 8.62 1.32 -15.80
N ILE A 80 9.59 0.49 -15.44
CA ILE A 80 9.35 -0.89 -15.00
C ILE A 80 9.04 -0.94 -13.50
N ALA A 81 9.85 -0.27 -12.67
CA ALA A 81 9.74 -0.40 -11.22
C ALA A 81 8.44 0.20 -10.66
N ILE A 82 8.04 1.38 -11.15
CA ILE A 82 6.85 2.09 -10.67
C ILE A 82 5.57 1.24 -10.80
N PRO A 83 5.19 0.74 -12.00
CA PRO A 83 3.95 -0.03 -12.13
C PRO A 83 4.00 -1.35 -11.37
N VAL A 84 5.13 -2.06 -11.37
CA VAL A 84 5.25 -3.35 -10.66
C VAL A 84 4.99 -3.17 -9.16
N PHE A 85 5.69 -2.23 -8.51
CA PHE A 85 5.51 -2.00 -7.07
C PHE A 85 4.20 -1.28 -6.72
N SER A 86 3.62 -0.52 -7.65
CA SER A 86 2.31 0.09 -7.44
C SER A 86 1.21 -0.97 -7.48
N ILE A 87 1.21 -1.87 -8.46
CA ILE A 87 0.21 -2.95 -8.59
C ILE A 87 0.32 -3.92 -7.40
N VAL A 88 1.53 -4.37 -7.09
CA VAL A 88 1.76 -5.27 -5.94
C VAL A 88 1.35 -4.57 -4.64
N GLY A 89 1.70 -3.29 -4.48
CA GLY A 89 1.32 -2.51 -3.31
C GLY A 89 -0.18 -2.33 -3.12
N ILE A 90 -0.93 -2.08 -4.20
CA ILE A 90 -2.40 -2.02 -4.18
C ILE A 90 -2.98 -3.39 -3.80
N GLY A 91 -2.47 -4.48 -4.39
CA GLY A 91 -2.89 -5.84 -4.05
C GLY A 91 -2.66 -6.18 -2.57
N LEU A 92 -1.50 -5.84 -2.02
CA LEU A 92 -1.20 -6.04 -0.60
C LEU A 92 -2.10 -5.19 0.30
N LYS A 93 -2.42 -3.95 -0.09
CA LYS A 93 -3.38 -3.14 0.67
C LYS A 93 -4.78 -3.72 0.68
N PHE A 94 -5.19 -4.39 -0.39
CA PHE A 94 -6.46 -5.11 -0.40
C PHE A 94 -6.45 -6.23 0.65
N VAL A 95 -5.34 -6.96 0.79
CA VAL A 95 -5.16 -7.94 1.87
C VAL A 95 -5.19 -7.26 3.25
N CYS A 96 -4.53 -6.12 3.42
CA CYS A 96 -4.59 -5.35 4.66
C CYS A 96 -6.03 -4.92 5.01
N CYS A 97 -6.85 -4.58 4.00
CA CYS A 97 -8.26 -4.25 4.18
C CYS A 97 -9.06 -5.44 4.70
N LEU A 98 -8.87 -6.63 4.10
CA LEU A 98 -9.51 -7.86 4.59
C LEU A 98 -9.10 -8.20 6.03
N ILE A 99 -7.83 -8.01 6.38
CA ILE A 99 -7.34 -8.19 7.76
C ILE A 99 -8.01 -7.18 8.70
N GLY A 100 -8.10 -5.91 8.31
CA GLY A 100 -8.76 -4.87 9.09
C GLY A 100 -10.24 -5.17 9.34
N ILE A 101 -10.97 -5.63 8.32
CA ILE A 101 -12.37 -6.07 8.46
C ILE A 101 -12.45 -7.25 9.42
N GLY A 102 -11.59 -8.25 9.26
CA GLY A 102 -11.55 -9.42 10.15
C GLY A 102 -11.25 -9.08 11.61
N ILE A 103 -10.40 -8.07 11.87
CA ILE A 103 -10.14 -7.57 13.23
C ILE A 103 -11.38 -6.90 13.80
N ALA A 104 -12.07 -6.08 13.02
CA ALA A 104 -13.30 -5.42 13.48
C ALA A 104 -14.40 -6.44 13.82
N ASP A 105 -14.59 -7.46 12.98
CA ASP A 105 -15.53 -8.54 13.26
C ASP A 105 -15.11 -9.37 14.49
N TYR A 106 -13.81 -9.64 14.65
CA TYR A 106 -13.30 -10.32 15.83
C TYR A 106 -13.59 -9.54 17.11
N VAL A 107 -13.40 -8.22 17.10
CA VAL A 107 -13.70 -7.37 18.26
C VAL A 107 -15.20 -7.41 18.57
N ARG A 108 -16.06 -7.21 17.56
CA ARG A 108 -17.52 -7.24 17.71
C ARG A 108 -18.07 -8.53 18.34
N VAL A 109 -17.45 -9.68 18.06
CA VAL A 109 -17.94 -10.97 18.56
C VAL A 109 -17.47 -11.26 19.99
N ASN A 110 -16.31 -10.73 20.39
CA ASN A 110 -15.64 -11.11 21.64
C ASN A 110 -15.69 -10.04 22.75
N TYR A 111 -16.10 -8.81 22.43
CA TYR A 111 -16.19 -7.68 23.34
C TYR A 111 -17.54 -6.97 23.19
#